data_AF-A0A2H5A2B7-F1
#
_entry.id   AF-A0A2H5A2B7-F1
#
_cell.length_a   1.000
_cell.length_b   1.000
_cell.length_c   1.000
_cell.angle_alpha   90.00
_cell.angle_beta   90.00
_cell.angle_gamma   90.00
#
_symmetry.space_group_name_H-M   'P 1'
#
loop_
_entity.id
_entity.type
_entity.pdbx_description
1 polymer ?
#
loop_
_entity_poly.entity_id
_entity_poly.type
_entity_poly.pdbx_seq_one_letter_code
_entity_poly.pdbx_strand_id
1 'polypeptide(L)'
;MKKLIIHGDPGLRKGGRIEYDDEEYEVFSVSRQGDWHGPDRPQLWCTIGSEDEEETFKTQEYIPMHLDTDDIEAEAVTVLRERAPPNAES
;
A
#
# COMPACT_ATOMS: atom_id res chain seq x y z
N MET A 1 -0.30 11.13 1.26
CA MET A 1 -0.06 9.76 1.73
C MET A 1 -1.24 9.34 2.55
N LYS A 2 -1.66 8.07 2.44
CA LYS A 2 -2.74 7.48 3.23
C LYS A 2 -2.42 6.03 3.59
N LYS A 3 -3.09 5.53 4.61
CA LYS A 3 -3.12 4.11 4.95
C LYS A 3 -4.26 3.46 4.17
N LEU A 4 -3.95 2.37 3.48
CA LEU A 4 -4.95 1.57 2.80
C LEU A 4 -4.92 0.17 3.40
N ILE A 5 -6.01 -0.23 4.05
CA ILE A 5 -6.20 -1.57 4.59
C ILE A 5 -6.98 -2.38 3.55
N ILE A 6 -6.34 -3.42 3.03
CA ILE A 6 -6.92 -4.29 2.00
C ILE A 6 -7.24 -5.64 2.64
N HIS A 7 -8.51 -6.03 2.60
CA HIS A 7 -8.95 -7.37 3.00
C HIS A 7 -8.74 -8.35 1.84
N GLY A 8 -7.85 -9.33 2.04
CA GLY A 8 -7.39 -10.27 1.01
C GLY A 8 -5.97 -9.98 0.52
N ASP A 9 -5.50 -10.78 -0.43
CA ASP A 9 -4.19 -10.61 -1.06
C ASP A 9 -4.37 -10.34 -2.57
N PRO A 10 -4.31 -9.07 -3.02
CA PRO A 10 -4.33 -8.72 -4.44
C PRO A 10 -2.98 -8.98 -5.16
N GLY A 11 -2.01 -9.65 -4.51
CA GLY A 11 -0.66 -9.84 -5.08
C GLY A 11 0.29 -8.65 -4.90
N LEU A 12 -0.09 -7.65 -4.09
CA LEU A 12 0.65 -6.40 -3.95
C LEU A 12 1.88 -6.53 -3.03
N ARG A 13 2.98 -5.87 -3.40
CA ARG A 13 4.23 -5.80 -2.63
C ARG A 13 4.76 -4.36 -2.54
N LYS A 14 5.81 -4.16 -1.74
CA LYS A 14 6.48 -2.85 -1.60
C LYS A 14 6.99 -2.38 -2.98
N GLY A 15 6.77 -1.10 -3.27
CA GLY A 15 7.04 -0.52 -4.57
C GLY A 15 6.05 -1.00 -5.63
N GLY A 16 4.89 -1.52 -5.26
CA GLY A 16 3.81 -1.73 -6.22
C GLY A 16 3.18 -0.41 -6.66
N ARG A 17 2.32 -0.46 -7.68
CA ARG A 17 1.45 0.64 -8.12
C ARG A 17 0.03 0.10 -8.23
N ILE A 18 -0.92 0.86 -7.72
CA ILE A 18 -2.34 0.51 -7.71
C ILE A 18 -3.17 1.64 -8.28
N GLU A 19 -4.34 1.30 -8.80
CA GLU A 19 -5.42 2.24 -9.09
C GLU A 19 -6.55 1.99 -8.08
N TYR A 20 -6.96 3.06 -7.40
CA TYR A 20 -8.02 3.07 -6.39
C TYR A 20 -8.75 4.41 -6.48
N ASP A 21 -10.08 4.38 -6.51
CA ASP A 21 -10.92 5.59 -6.61
C ASP A 21 -10.63 6.44 -7.86
N ASP A 22 -10.40 5.80 -9.01
CA ASP A 22 -10.03 6.44 -10.29
C ASP A 22 -8.67 7.19 -10.26
N GLU A 23 -7.87 6.97 -9.21
CA GLU A 23 -6.54 7.58 -9.02
C GLU A 23 -5.44 6.53 -8.86
N GLU A 24 -4.24 6.85 -9.36
CA GLU A 24 -3.08 5.98 -9.27
C GLU A 24 -2.21 6.33 -8.05
N TYR A 25 -1.79 5.30 -7.32
CA TYR A 25 -0.97 5.43 -6.11
C TYR A 25 0.24 4.50 -6.14
N GLU A 26 1.37 5.01 -5.67
CA GLU A 26 2.57 4.22 -5.37
C GLU A 26 2.46 3.62 -3.97
N VAL A 27 2.93 2.39 -3.82
CA VAL A 27 2.83 1.61 -2.59
C VAL A 27 4.16 1.60 -1.86
N PHE A 28 4.30 2.47 -0.88
CA PHE A 28 5.56 2.69 -0.17
C PHE A 28 5.89 1.60 0.85
N SER A 29 4.86 1.00 1.47
CA SER A 29 5.03 -0.10 2.42
C SER A 29 3.86 -1.06 2.35
N VAL A 30 4.11 -2.34 2.59
CA VAL A 30 3.07 -3.37 2.74
C VAL A 30 3.38 -4.17 4.00
N SER A 31 2.38 -4.31 4.89
CA SER A 31 2.47 -5.14 6.09
C SER A 31 1.31 -6.14 6.09
N ARG A 32 1.63 -7.44 6.08
CA ARG A 32 0.62 -8.51 6.12
C ARG A 32 0.24 -8.82 7.56
N GLN A 33 -1.04 -8.65 7.89
CA GLN A 33 -1.64 -8.90 9.19
C GLN A 33 -2.53 -10.14 9.15
N GLY A 34 -2.67 -10.80 10.32
CA GLY A 34 -3.56 -11.95 10.48
C GLY A 34 -2.95 -13.31 10.11
N ASP A 35 -1.63 -13.40 9.96
CA ASP A 35 -0.97 -14.67 9.61
C ASP A 35 -1.01 -15.72 10.75
N TRP A 36 -1.25 -15.28 11.99
CA TRP A 36 -1.37 -16.15 13.17
C TRP A 36 -2.63 -15.79 13.98
N HIS A 37 -3.56 -16.75 14.14
CA HIS A 37 -4.90 -16.55 14.72
C HIS A 37 -5.69 -15.37 14.11
N GLY A 38 -5.46 -15.06 12.84
CA GLY A 38 -6.17 -14.02 12.14
C GLY A 38 -7.51 -14.47 11.54
N PRO A 39 -8.23 -13.53 10.92
CA PRO A 39 -9.44 -13.83 10.15
C PRO A 39 -9.16 -14.78 8.97
N ASP A 40 -10.22 -15.33 8.39
CA ASP A 40 -10.16 -16.31 7.28
C ASP A 40 -9.35 -15.79 6.07
N ARG A 41 -9.33 -14.48 5.87
CA ARG A 41 -8.54 -13.79 4.85
C ARG A 41 -7.49 -12.88 5.50
N PRO A 42 -6.25 -12.81 4.95
CA PRO A 42 -5.24 -11.88 5.46
C PRO A 42 -5.64 -10.43 5.21
N GLN A 43 -5.09 -9.51 6.00
CA GLN A 43 -5.23 -8.07 5.79
C GLN A 43 -3.89 -7.46 5.40
N LEU A 44 -3.83 -6.74 4.29
CA LEU A 44 -2.63 -5.97 3.91
C LEU A 44 -2.79 -4.53 4.36
N TRP A 45 -1.89 -4.07 5.21
CA TRP A 45 -1.79 -2.68 5.63
C TRP A 45 -0.75 -1.99 4.78
N CYS A 46 -1.23 -1.17 3.85
CA CYS A 46 -0.41 -0.45 2.89
C CYS A 46 -0.27 1.01 3.31
N THR A 47 0.90 1.60 3.05
CA THR A 47 1.04 3.07 3.01
C THR A 47 1.18 3.42 1.53
N ILE A 48 0.26 4.24 1.05
CA ILE A 48 0.20 4.63 -0.36
C ILE A 48 0.26 6.15 -0.49
N GLY A 49 0.69 6.63 -1.64
CA GLY A 49 0.68 8.06 -1.95
C GLY A 49 1.06 8.34 -3.39
N SER A 50 1.14 9.62 -3.73
CA SER A 50 1.62 10.04 -5.05
C SER A 50 3.13 9.87 -5.15
N GLU A 51 3.68 9.75 -6.36
CA GLU A 51 5.13 9.60 -6.59
C GLU A 51 5.98 10.70 -5.91
N ASP A 52 5.48 11.94 -5.89
CA ASP A 52 6.13 13.09 -5.25
C ASP A 52 6.29 12.94 -3.72
N GLU A 53 5.46 12.11 -3.08
CA GLU A 53 5.50 11.87 -1.64
C GLU A 53 6.50 10.78 -1.23
N GLU A 54 7.17 10.13 -2.19
CA GLU A 54 8.13 9.07 -1.92
C GLU A 54 9.28 9.54 -1.03
N GLU A 55 9.83 10.73 -1.31
CA GLU A 55 10.91 11.30 -0.50
C GLU A 55 10.44 11.60 0.93
N THR A 56 9.25 12.18 1.10
CA THR A 56 8.64 12.40 2.44
C THR A 56 8.44 11.09 3.19
N PHE A 57 8.05 10.02 2.49
CA PHE A 57 7.95 8.69 3.09
C PHE A 57 9.31 8.17 3.55
N LYS A 58 10.33 8.25 2.70
CA LYS A 58 11.70 7.78 2.97
C LYS A 58 12.37 8.55 4.11
N THR A 59 12.23 9.86 4.14
CA THR A 59 12.78 10.73 5.19
C THR A 59 11.94 10.68 6.48
N GLN A 60 10.78 10.01 6.45
CA GLN A 60 9.80 9.96 7.53
C GLN A 60 9.35 11.36 8.00
N GLU A 61 9.27 12.32 7.07
CA GLU A 61 8.82 13.69 7.33
C GLU A 61 7.28 13.80 7.39
N TYR A 62 6.65 12.87 8.10
CA TYR A 62 5.21 12.84 8.32
C TYR A 62 4.88 12.19 9.66
N ILE A 63 3.67 12.42 10.16
CA ILE A 63 3.18 11.78 11.38
C ILE A 63 2.28 10.61 10.98
N PRO A 64 2.68 9.34 11.20
CA PRO A 64 1.92 8.18 10.74
C PRO A 64 0.48 8.12 11.26
N MET A 65 0.25 8.62 12.47
CA MET A 65 -1.08 8.66 13.11
C MET A 65 -2.02 9.72 12.52
N HIS A 66 -1.52 10.64 11.71
CA HIS A 66 -2.31 11.68 11.04
C HIS A 66 -2.68 11.30 9.60
N LEU A 67 -2.17 10.18 9.08
CA LEU A 67 -2.53 9.72 7.76
C LEU A 67 -3.98 9.25 7.77
N ASP A 68 -4.73 9.68 6.76
CA ASP A 68 -6.07 9.17 6.51
C ASP A 68 -6.02 7.65 6.26
N THR A 69 -7.07 6.93 6.64
CA THR A 69 -7.12 5.47 6.58
C THR A 69 -8.39 5.01 5.88
N ASP A 70 -8.22 4.38 4.73
CA ASP A 70 -9.26 3.69 3.97
C ASP A 70 -9.20 2.17 4.21
N ASP A 71 -10.36 1.53 4.17
CA ASP A 71 -10.55 0.10 4.36
C ASP A 71 -11.38 -0.45 3.19
N ILE A 72 -10.81 -1.39 2.43
CA ILE A 72 -11.39 -1.90 1.18
C ILE A 72 -11.17 -3.40 1.01
N GLU A 73 -12.01 -4.03 0.19
CA GLU A 73 -11.78 -5.40 -0.28
C GLU A 73 -10.71 -5.42 -1.38
N ALA A 74 -9.96 -6.53 -1.50
CA ALA A 74 -8.96 -6.70 -2.56
C ALA A 74 -9.52 -6.57 -4.00
N GLU A 75 -10.82 -6.78 -4.19
CA GLU A 75 -11.50 -6.64 -5.49
C GLU A 75 -11.75 -5.18 -5.89
N ALA A 76 -11.65 -4.23 -4.95
CA ALA A 76 -11.89 -2.81 -5.18
C ALA A 76 -10.64 -2.06 -5.69
N VAL A 77 -9.50 -2.73 -5.78
CA VAL A 77 -8.23 -2.15 -6.21
C VAL A 77 -7.69 -2.87 -7.44
N THR A 78 -7.23 -2.12 -8.43
CA THR A 78 -6.55 -2.67 -9.60
C THR A 78 -5.04 -2.59 -9.39
N VAL A 79 -4.34 -3.73 -9.44
CA VAL A 79 -2.87 -3.75 -9.35
C VAL A 79 -2.27 -3.49 -10.73
N LEU A 80 -1.65 -2.34 -10.89
CA LEU A 80 -0.95 -1.95 -12.12
C LEU A 80 0.49 -2.48 -12.13
N ARG A 81 1.12 -2.55 -10.96
CA ARG A 81 2.47 -3.11 -10.76
C ARG A 81 2.55 -3.83 -9.42
N GLU A 82 3.00 -5.08 -9.42
CA GLU A 82 3.11 -5.88 -8.19
C GLU A 82 4.24 -5.41 -7.27
N ARG A 83 5.40 -5.03 -7.82
CA ARG A 83 6.60 -4.59 -7.07
C ARG A 83 7.47 -3.63 -7.88
N ALA A 84 8.39 -2.95 -7.21
CA ALA A 84 9.36 -2.08 -7.89
C ALA A 84 10.20 -2.90 -8.88
N PRO A 85 10.54 -2.34 -10.05
CA PRO A 85 11.45 -3.00 -10.98
C PRO A 85 12.83 -3.16 -10.32
N PRO A 86 13.58 -4.23 -10.63
CA PRO A 86 14.82 -4.58 -9.94
C PRO A 86 15.97 -3.56 -10.04
N ASN A 87 15.80 -2.45 -10.77
CA ASN A 87 16.80 -1.39 -10.97
C ASN A 87 16.33 0.01 -10.52
N ALA A 88 15.25 0.13 -9.73
CA ALA A 88 14.80 1.43 -9.20
C ALA A 88 15.50 1.86 -7.88
N GLU A 89 16.44 1.06 -7.37
CA GLU A 89 17.26 1.42 -6.21
C GLU A 89 18.63 1.92 -6.71
N SER A 90 18.81 3.24 -6.75
CA SER A 90 20.12 3.91 -6.92
C SER A 90 20.19 5.10 -5.98
#